data_AF-A0A7J9YXD2-F1
#
_entry.id   AF-A0A7J9YXD2-F1
#
_cell.length_a   1.000
_cell.length_b   1.000
_cell.length_c   1.000
_cell.angle_alpha   90.00
_cell.angle_beta   90.00
_cell.angle_gamma   90.00
#
_symmetry.space_group_name_H-M   'P 1'
#
loop_
_entity.id
_entity.type
_entity.pdbx_description
1 polymer ?
#
loop_
_entity_poly.entity_id
_entity_poly.type
_entity_poly.pdbx_seq_one_letter_code
_entity_poly.pdbx_strand_id
1 'polypeptide(L)'
;MAKRAKTKTPEQLAEYRAKRDPSKTPEPSGDAAATAGDGHSFVVHEHHARRLHWDLRLEHNGVLLSFALPRGVPQDPSENRLAVHTEDHPIEYLDFHGTIPKGEYGAGEMTIWDSGTYEPEKIEEKKIVARFKGERVRGRYALFQTRGDDWMIHRMDPPEPGREPMPDRIEPMKATLAELPGDGGEWGYEVKWDGVRAIAYCEPGQVRLQSRTLRDLTPQYPEIGALAGALGGTPAVLDGELVAYDDEGRPSFQRLQRRMHVGSRAEVRRRMADVPVTYVLFDLLHVDGRTLFESPYEERRAELEALALDGESWQTPTYHRGEGEAMLSASRERGLEGIVAKRLASPYRPGKRGRDWLKVKNLRGQEVVIGGWLPGKGRRSGELGALLVGYHEGGELRYAGKVGTGFDARDLKLLRERLEPLATNSSPFTGRQPQRDSNFVEPELVAEVEFAEWTNAGTLRHPSYKGLREDKPAADVVREEPVDPTA
;
A
#
# COMPACT_ATOMS: atom_id res chain seq x y z
N MET A 1 -32.86 -44.13 -14.07
CA MET A 1 -33.41 -43.29 -12.98
C MET A 1 -32.33 -43.16 -11.91
N ALA A 2 -31.68 -42.01 -11.81
CA ALA A 2 -30.72 -41.75 -10.73
C ALA A 2 -31.48 -41.69 -9.40
N LYS A 3 -31.03 -42.46 -8.40
CA LYS A 3 -31.54 -42.34 -7.03
C LYS A 3 -31.23 -40.93 -6.54
N ARG A 4 -32.25 -40.10 -6.32
CA ARG A 4 -32.10 -38.83 -5.59
C ARG A 4 -31.41 -39.11 -4.25
N ALA A 5 -30.33 -38.39 -3.97
CA ALA A 5 -29.67 -38.44 -2.67
C ALA A 5 -30.70 -38.04 -1.60
N LYS A 6 -30.85 -38.86 -0.56
CA LYS A 6 -31.71 -38.53 0.59
C LYS A 6 -31.09 -37.34 1.33
N THR A 7 -31.88 -36.28 1.51
CA THR A 7 -31.51 -35.12 2.33
C THR A 7 -31.42 -35.51 3.82
N LYS A 8 -30.33 -35.05 4.48
CA LYS A 8 -30.04 -35.00 5.93
C LYS A 8 -29.90 -36.34 6.69
N THR A 9 -28.75 -36.57 7.34
CA THR A 9 -28.79 -37.16 8.70
C THR A 9 -28.73 -36.03 9.74
N PRO A 10 -29.63 -35.99 10.74
CA PRO A 10 -29.58 -35.03 11.84
C PRO A 10 -28.24 -34.96 12.59
N GLU A 11 -27.44 -36.02 12.48
CA GLU A 11 -26.10 -36.16 13.06
C GLU A 11 -25.07 -35.29 12.33
N GLN A 12 -25.13 -35.16 11.00
CA GLN A 12 -24.16 -34.37 10.21
C GLN A 12 -24.24 -32.86 10.51
N LEU A 13 -25.44 -32.34 10.78
CA LEU A 13 -25.64 -30.91 11.12
C LEU A 13 -25.67 -30.65 12.64
N ALA A 14 -25.31 -31.63 13.48
CA ALA A 14 -25.39 -31.48 14.93
C ALA A 14 -24.44 -30.40 15.45
N GLU A 15 -23.18 -30.38 14.98
CA GLU A 15 -22.22 -29.34 15.34
C GLU A 15 -22.67 -27.97 14.84
N TYR A 16 -23.20 -27.90 13.61
CA TYR A 16 -23.76 -26.68 13.05
C TYR A 16 -24.85 -26.11 13.95
N ARG A 17 -25.87 -26.90 14.28
CA ARG A 17 -27.00 -26.47 15.11
C ARG A 17 -26.59 -26.07 16.52
N ALA A 18 -25.59 -26.75 17.10
CA ALA A 18 -25.10 -26.43 18.44
C ALA A 18 -24.47 -25.02 18.54
N LYS A 19 -24.00 -24.46 17.41
CA LYS A 19 -23.35 -23.13 17.38
C LYS A 19 -24.32 -21.96 17.13
N ARG A 20 -25.60 -22.22 16.78
CA ARG A 20 -26.58 -21.17 16.37
C ARG A 20 -27.76 -21.10 17.32
N ASP A 21 -28.22 -19.89 17.59
CA ASP A 21 -29.52 -19.64 18.21
C ASP A 21 -30.50 -19.14 17.14
N PRO A 22 -31.43 -19.97 16.65
CA PRO A 22 -32.35 -19.60 15.56
C PRO A 22 -33.30 -18.45 15.92
N SER A 23 -33.38 -18.06 17.21
CA SER A 23 -34.12 -16.87 17.62
C SER A 23 -33.33 -15.56 17.46
N LYS A 24 -32.02 -15.64 17.23
CA LYS A 24 -31.10 -14.50 17.18
C LYS A 24 -30.35 -14.36 15.87
N THR A 25 -30.34 -15.38 15.03
CA THR A 25 -29.65 -15.35 13.73
C THR A 25 -30.64 -15.54 12.58
N PRO A 26 -30.47 -14.82 11.45
CA PRO A 26 -31.22 -15.09 10.22
C PRO A 26 -30.71 -16.31 9.45
N GLU A 27 -29.66 -16.98 9.95
CA GLU A 27 -29.06 -18.15 9.31
C GLU A 27 -30.04 -19.33 9.19
N PRO A 28 -29.96 -20.13 8.11
CA PRO A 28 -30.82 -21.30 7.92
C PRO A 28 -30.73 -22.32 9.05
N SER A 29 -31.86 -22.77 9.60
CA SER A 29 -31.87 -23.80 10.66
C SER A 29 -31.54 -25.21 10.16
N GLY A 30 -31.59 -25.41 8.83
CA GLY A 30 -31.44 -26.72 8.22
C GLY A 30 -32.61 -27.65 8.53
N ASP A 31 -33.84 -27.13 8.64
CA ASP A 31 -35.05 -27.94 8.88
C ASP A 31 -35.91 -28.14 7.63
N ALA A 32 -35.75 -27.31 6.60
CA ALA A 32 -36.51 -27.46 5.36
C ALA A 32 -36.06 -28.72 4.61
N ALA A 33 -36.97 -29.43 3.97
CA ALA A 33 -36.61 -30.41 2.95
C ALA A 33 -36.10 -29.65 1.72
N ALA A 34 -34.95 -28.98 1.83
CA ALA A 34 -34.26 -28.39 0.69
C ALA A 34 -34.12 -29.51 -0.35
N THR A 35 -34.64 -29.25 -1.54
CA THR A 35 -34.43 -30.13 -2.69
C THR A 35 -32.93 -30.11 -2.95
N ALA A 36 -32.23 -31.13 -2.43
CA ALA A 36 -30.85 -31.39 -2.83
C ALA A 36 -30.82 -31.35 -4.36
N GLY A 37 -29.89 -30.60 -4.91
CA GLY A 37 -29.69 -30.53 -6.35
C GLY A 37 -29.24 -31.88 -6.88
N ASP A 38 -28.51 -31.88 -7.98
CA ASP A 38 -27.76 -33.05 -8.40
C ASP A 38 -26.58 -33.39 -7.46
N GLY A 39 -26.34 -32.60 -6.41
CA GLY A 39 -25.24 -32.78 -5.47
C GLY A 39 -23.93 -32.17 -5.97
N HIS A 40 -24.01 -31.19 -6.86
CA HIS A 40 -22.87 -30.62 -7.57
C HIS A 40 -22.84 -29.09 -7.53
N SER A 41 -23.61 -28.45 -6.66
CA SER A 41 -23.59 -26.99 -6.50
C SER A 41 -22.43 -26.55 -5.59
N PHE A 42 -21.88 -25.37 -5.85
CA PHE A 42 -21.01 -24.69 -4.89
C PHE A 42 -21.40 -23.23 -4.74
N VAL A 43 -21.04 -22.67 -3.60
CA VAL A 43 -21.14 -21.23 -3.33
C VAL A 43 -19.86 -20.78 -2.63
N VAL A 44 -19.43 -19.56 -2.94
CA VAL A 44 -18.39 -18.85 -2.21
C VAL A 44 -19.02 -17.61 -1.62
N HIS A 45 -19.01 -17.49 -0.30
CA HIS A 45 -19.45 -16.28 0.37
C HIS A 45 -18.26 -15.39 0.67
N GLU A 46 -18.39 -14.09 0.45
CA GLU A 46 -17.52 -13.10 1.06
C GLU A 46 -18.08 -12.75 2.44
N HIS A 47 -17.24 -12.87 3.48
CA HIS A 47 -17.68 -12.77 4.86
C HIS A 47 -16.86 -11.74 5.64
N HIS A 48 -17.49 -10.60 5.90
CA HIS A 48 -16.97 -9.48 6.70
C HIS A 48 -17.23 -9.72 8.20
N ALA A 49 -16.57 -10.75 8.73
CA ALA A 49 -16.58 -11.05 10.17
C ALA A 49 -15.55 -10.17 10.92
N ARG A 50 -14.95 -10.69 12.02
CA ARG A 50 -13.81 -10.01 12.66
C ARG A 50 -12.64 -9.77 11.71
N ARG A 51 -12.52 -10.60 10.67
CA ARG A 51 -11.59 -10.48 9.55
C ARG A 51 -12.33 -10.92 8.28
N LEU A 52 -12.05 -10.25 7.18
CA LEU A 52 -12.51 -10.65 5.86
C LEU A 52 -11.95 -12.04 5.50
N HIS A 53 -12.80 -12.91 5.00
CA HIS A 53 -12.46 -14.22 4.45
C HIS A 53 -13.55 -14.67 3.47
N TRP A 54 -13.27 -15.76 2.74
CA TRP A 54 -14.23 -16.37 1.81
C TRP A 54 -14.61 -17.77 2.25
N ASP A 55 -15.89 -18.07 2.37
CA ASP A 55 -16.38 -19.40 2.73
C ASP A 55 -16.72 -20.19 1.47
N LEU A 56 -15.85 -21.12 1.07
CA LEU A 56 -16.11 -22.08 0.00
C LEU A 56 -16.96 -23.23 0.53
N ARG A 57 -18.10 -23.47 -0.10
CA ARG A 57 -19.08 -24.46 0.32
C ARG A 57 -19.44 -25.37 -0.84
N LEU A 58 -19.29 -26.68 -0.66
CA LEU A 58 -19.51 -27.69 -1.69
C LEU A 58 -20.68 -28.59 -1.30
N GLU A 59 -21.72 -28.64 -2.13
CA GLU A 59 -22.84 -29.57 -1.92
C GLU A 59 -22.37 -31.02 -2.04
N HIS A 60 -22.39 -31.76 -0.95
CA HIS A 60 -22.00 -33.17 -0.92
C HIS A 60 -22.87 -33.96 0.05
N ASN A 61 -23.47 -35.06 -0.40
CA ASN A 61 -24.30 -35.94 0.42
C ASN A 61 -25.39 -35.22 1.26
N GLY A 62 -25.99 -34.15 0.71
CA GLY A 62 -27.09 -33.44 1.34
C GLY A 62 -26.70 -32.42 2.42
N VAL A 63 -25.40 -32.07 2.52
CA VAL A 63 -24.85 -30.97 3.31
C VAL A 63 -23.85 -30.16 2.48
N LEU A 64 -23.35 -29.05 3.01
CA LEU A 64 -22.28 -28.28 2.41
C LEU A 64 -20.96 -28.49 3.16
N LEU A 65 -20.00 -29.17 2.54
CA LEU A 65 -18.61 -29.22 3.03
C LEU A 65 -18.04 -27.80 2.96
N SER A 66 -17.57 -27.28 4.09
CA SER A 66 -17.34 -25.85 4.25
C SER A 66 -15.90 -25.51 4.67
N PHE A 67 -15.26 -24.62 3.90
CA PHE A 67 -13.88 -24.21 4.08
C PHE A 67 -13.78 -22.68 4.11
N ALA A 68 -13.31 -22.13 5.22
CA ALA A 68 -12.97 -20.72 5.31
C ALA A 68 -11.60 -20.46 4.68
N LEU A 69 -11.53 -19.57 3.69
CA LEU A 69 -10.35 -19.21 2.92
C LEU A 69 -9.94 -17.77 3.29
N PRO A 70 -9.00 -17.55 4.22
CA PRO A 70 -8.63 -16.18 4.66
C PRO A 70 -8.06 -15.30 3.54
N ARG A 71 -7.44 -15.94 2.53
CA ARG A 71 -6.89 -15.27 1.35
C ARG A 71 -7.68 -15.58 0.07
N GLY A 72 -8.93 -16.02 0.20
CA GLY A 72 -9.77 -16.37 -0.95
C GLY A 72 -9.28 -17.57 -1.76
N VAL A 73 -9.94 -17.80 -2.90
CA VAL A 73 -9.61 -18.90 -3.83
C VAL A 73 -8.36 -18.54 -4.64
N PRO A 74 -7.34 -19.43 -4.74
CA PRO A 74 -6.12 -19.14 -5.50
C PRO A 74 -6.42 -19.03 -7.01
N GLN A 75 -5.82 -18.04 -7.65
CA GLN A 75 -5.92 -17.81 -9.10
C GLN A 75 -4.68 -18.29 -9.86
N ASP A 76 -3.56 -18.46 -9.16
CA ASP A 76 -2.29 -18.91 -9.70
C ASP A 76 -1.90 -20.29 -9.11
N PRO A 77 -1.47 -21.26 -9.94
CA PRO A 77 -1.07 -22.59 -9.47
C PRO A 77 0.27 -22.60 -8.72
N SER A 78 1.06 -21.54 -8.74
CA SER A 78 2.28 -21.43 -7.92
C SER A 78 2.00 -21.21 -6.43
N GLU A 79 0.75 -20.89 -6.07
CA GLU A 79 0.33 -20.59 -4.72
C GLU A 79 -0.54 -21.68 -4.09
N ASN A 80 -0.32 -21.93 -2.80
CA ASN A 80 -1.24 -22.66 -1.95
C ASN A 80 -1.83 -21.70 -0.92
N ARG A 81 -3.15 -21.76 -0.72
CA ARG A 81 -3.84 -20.93 0.28
C ARG A 81 -4.43 -21.80 1.39
N LEU A 82 -4.42 -21.29 2.62
CA LEU A 82 -5.05 -21.95 3.76
C LEU A 82 -6.56 -22.07 3.52
N ALA A 83 -7.11 -23.23 3.82
CA ALA A 83 -8.52 -23.54 3.72
C ALA A 83 -8.99 -24.16 5.03
N VAL A 84 -9.38 -23.36 6.02
CA VAL A 84 -9.78 -23.87 7.34
C VAL A 84 -11.08 -24.64 7.21
N HIS A 85 -11.05 -25.96 7.44
CA HIS A 85 -12.25 -26.78 7.44
C HIS A 85 -13.13 -26.40 8.64
N THR A 86 -14.38 -26.03 8.36
CA THR A 86 -15.41 -25.67 9.35
C THR A 86 -16.47 -26.76 9.38
N GLU A 87 -17.45 -26.66 10.28
CA GLU A 87 -18.55 -27.62 10.32
C GLU A 87 -19.35 -27.63 9.00
N ASP A 88 -20.01 -28.75 8.72
CA ASP A 88 -20.91 -28.85 7.57
C ASP A 88 -22.10 -27.91 7.72
N HIS A 89 -22.50 -27.26 6.62
CA HIS A 89 -23.61 -26.31 6.63
C HIS A 89 -24.85 -26.86 5.92
N PRO A 90 -26.06 -26.36 6.25
CA PRO A 90 -27.28 -26.69 5.52
C PRO A 90 -27.19 -26.30 4.04
N ILE A 91 -27.86 -27.05 3.15
CA ILE A 91 -27.95 -26.76 1.70
C ILE A 91 -28.52 -25.37 1.44
N GLU A 92 -29.39 -24.90 2.32
CA GLU A 92 -30.01 -23.58 2.30
C GLU A 92 -28.98 -22.42 2.31
N TYR A 93 -27.71 -22.67 2.68
CA TYR A 93 -26.64 -21.68 2.54
C TYR A 93 -26.23 -21.41 1.09
N LEU A 94 -26.62 -22.23 0.11
CA LEU A 94 -26.34 -21.94 -1.30
C LEU A 94 -26.90 -20.58 -1.74
N ASP A 95 -28.04 -20.18 -1.16
CA ASP A 95 -28.74 -18.94 -1.51
C ASP A 95 -28.69 -17.89 -0.39
N PHE A 96 -28.05 -18.21 0.75
CA PHE A 96 -28.04 -17.34 1.92
C PHE A 96 -27.10 -16.14 1.74
N HIS A 97 -27.58 -14.97 2.13
CA HIS A 97 -26.79 -13.76 2.28
C HIS A 97 -27.49 -12.88 3.32
N GLY A 98 -26.73 -12.02 4.00
CA GLY A 98 -27.26 -11.11 5.01
C GLY A 98 -26.29 -10.86 6.15
N THR A 99 -26.78 -10.16 7.17
CA THR A 99 -26.00 -9.80 8.36
C THR A 99 -26.28 -10.78 9.50
N ILE A 100 -25.24 -11.45 9.99
CA ILE A 100 -25.29 -12.24 11.22
C ILE A 100 -25.05 -11.30 12.40
N PRO A 101 -25.99 -11.20 13.37
CA PRO A 101 -25.92 -10.21 14.44
C PRO A 101 -24.69 -10.32 15.33
N LYS A 102 -24.23 -9.17 15.84
CA LYS A 102 -23.07 -9.10 16.75
C LYS A 102 -23.32 -9.95 18.01
N GLY A 103 -22.35 -10.80 18.34
CA GLY A 103 -22.42 -11.69 19.50
C GLY A 103 -22.75 -13.13 19.13
N GLU A 104 -23.32 -13.36 17.95
CA GLU A 104 -23.55 -14.69 17.40
C GLU A 104 -22.26 -15.28 16.80
N TYR A 105 -22.23 -16.61 16.67
CA TYR A 105 -21.14 -17.30 15.98
C TYR A 105 -21.15 -16.92 14.49
N GLY A 106 -20.01 -16.53 13.94
CA GLY A 106 -19.96 -16.04 12.56
C GLY A 106 -20.55 -14.63 12.37
N ALA A 107 -20.69 -13.82 13.43
CA ALA A 107 -21.15 -12.44 13.30
C ALA A 107 -20.37 -11.64 12.26
N GLY A 108 -21.10 -10.99 11.34
CA GLY A 108 -20.55 -10.29 10.19
C GLY A 108 -21.56 -10.12 9.07
N GLU A 109 -21.19 -9.35 8.05
CA GLU A 109 -21.94 -9.27 6.80
C GLU A 109 -21.48 -10.37 5.85
N MET A 110 -22.42 -11.03 5.19
CA MET A 110 -22.17 -12.13 4.27
C MET A 110 -22.88 -11.89 2.94
N THR A 111 -22.13 -11.97 1.85
CA THR A 111 -22.63 -11.81 0.48
C THR A 111 -22.17 -12.97 -0.38
N ILE A 112 -22.97 -13.38 -1.37
CA ILE A 112 -22.55 -14.39 -2.34
C ILE A 112 -21.52 -13.75 -3.28
N TRP A 113 -20.27 -14.21 -3.20
CA TRP A 113 -19.16 -13.76 -4.04
C TRP A 113 -19.08 -14.56 -5.33
N ASP A 114 -19.38 -15.86 -5.32
CA ASP A 114 -19.51 -16.66 -6.53
C ASP A 114 -20.45 -17.84 -6.27
N SER A 115 -21.05 -18.36 -7.32
CA SER A 115 -21.84 -19.59 -7.26
C SER A 115 -21.78 -20.31 -8.59
N GLY A 116 -22.03 -21.61 -8.57
CA GLY A 116 -22.05 -22.40 -9.78
C GLY A 116 -22.09 -23.89 -9.49
N THR A 117 -21.55 -24.67 -10.42
CA THR A 117 -21.46 -26.12 -10.28
C THR A 117 -20.01 -26.59 -10.21
N TYR A 118 -19.78 -27.73 -9.58
CA TYR A 118 -18.50 -28.39 -9.51
C TYR A 118 -18.63 -29.88 -9.86
N GLU A 119 -17.64 -30.40 -10.57
CA GLU A 119 -17.56 -31.82 -10.94
C GLU A 119 -16.48 -32.48 -10.06
N PRO A 120 -16.86 -33.34 -9.10
CA PRO A 120 -15.89 -34.03 -8.26
C PRO A 120 -15.13 -35.08 -9.06
N GLU A 121 -13.81 -34.96 -9.11
CA GLU A 121 -12.91 -36.01 -9.62
C GLU A 121 -12.54 -36.99 -8.50
N LYS A 122 -12.42 -36.48 -7.27
CA LYS A 122 -12.01 -37.24 -6.10
C LYS A 122 -12.51 -36.58 -4.81
N ILE A 123 -13.16 -37.33 -3.92
CA ILE A 123 -13.51 -36.90 -2.57
C ILE A 123 -13.07 -37.99 -1.59
N GLU A 124 -12.04 -37.72 -0.82
CA GLU A 124 -11.50 -38.56 0.26
C GLU A 124 -11.42 -37.74 1.55
N GLU A 125 -11.26 -38.43 2.69
CA GLU A 125 -11.19 -37.82 4.02
C GLU A 125 -10.20 -36.65 4.14
N LYS A 126 -9.09 -36.69 3.38
CA LYS A 126 -8.01 -35.68 3.46
C LYS A 126 -7.72 -34.99 2.14
N LYS A 127 -8.53 -35.25 1.10
CA LYS A 127 -8.30 -34.71 -0.23
C LYS A 127 -9.57 -34.63 -1.07
N ILE A 128 -9.83 -33.45 -1.61
CA ILE A 128 -10.87 -33.19 -2.60
C ILE A 128 -10.20 -32.69 -3.87
N VAL A 129 -10.55 -33.25 -5.02
CA VAL A 129 -10.18 -32.74 -6.34
C VAL A 129 -11.46 -32.56 -7.14
N ALA A 130 -11.67 -31.36 -7.65
CA ALA A 130 -12.88 -31.00 -8.36
C ALA A 130 -12.61 -29.95 -9.43
N ARG A 131 -13.42 -29.98 -10.49
CA ARG A 131 -13.47 -28.90 -11.49
C ARG A 131 -14.64 -27.98 -11.18
N PHE A 132 -14.37 -26.70 -11.02
CA PHE A 132 -15.36 -25.67 -10.74
C PHE A 132 -15.79 -24.93 -12.01
N LYS A 133 -17.07 -24.56 -12.05
CA LYS A 133 -17.73 -23.80 -13.12
C LYS A 133 -18.64 -22.73 -12.49
N GLY A 134 -18.03 -21.65 -12.00
CA GLY A 134 -18.72 -20.43 -11.57
C GLY A 134 -18.46 -19.25 -12.50
N GLU A 135 -18.83 -18.05 -12.06
CA GLU A 135 -18.47 -16.81 -12.73
C GLU A 135 -17.02 -16.43 -12.46
N ARG A 136 -16.58 -16.54 -11.20
CA ARG A 136 -15.23 -16.16 -10.73
C ARG A 136 -14.32 -17.36 -10.48
N VAL A 137 -14.86 -18.47 -9.97
CA VAL A 137 -14.12 -19.70 -9.68
C VAL A 137 -14.29 -20.70 -10.81
N ARG A 138 -13.24 -20.89 -11.60
CA ARG A 138 -13.23 -21.78 -12.76
C ARG A 138 -11.95 -22.60 -12.82
N GLY A 139 -12.06 -23.85 -13.25
CA GLY A 139 -10.92 -24.75 -13.44
C GLY A 139 -10.81 -25.82 -12.35
N ARG A 140 -9.74 -26.62 -12.38
CA ARG A 140 -9.49 -27.65 -11.38
C ARG A 140 -8.79 -27.10 -10.14
N TYR A 141 -9.27 -27.57 -9.01
CA TYR A 141 -8.72 -27.29 -7.70
C TYR A 141 -8.55 -28.57 -6.90
N ALA A 142 -7.52 -28.57 -6.05
CA ALA A 142 -7.32 -29.58 -5.01
C ALA A 142 -7.44 -28.90 -3.65
N LEU A 143 -8.33 -29.41 -2.78
CA LEU A 143 -8.24 -29.20 -1.34
C LEU A 143 -7.54 -30.40 -0.72
N PHE A 144 -6.56 -30.19 0.14
CA PHE A 144 -5.82 -31.28 0.77
C PHE A 144 -5.31 -30.91 2.16
N GLN A 145 -5.28 -31.90 3.04
CA GLN A 145 -4.75 -31.72 4.39
C GLN A 145 -3.22 -31.86 4.39
N THR A 146 -2.55 -30.96 5.10
CA THR A 146 -1.10 -30.99 5.37
C THR A 146 -0.82 -31.58 6.75
N ARG A 147 0.44 -31.56 7.20
CA ARG A 147 0.80 -32.06 8.55
C ARG A 147 0.25 -31.08 9.60
N GLY A 148 -0.58 -31.56 10.53
CA GLY A 148 -1.13 -30.73 11.62
C GLY A 148 -2.61 -30.36 11.46
N ASP A 149 -3.36 -31.15 10.68
CA ASP A 149 -4.79 -30.97 10.36
C ASP A 149 -5.17 -29.74 9.51
N ASP A 150 -4.21 -28.87 9.20
CA ASP A 150 -4.38 -27.72 8.31
C ASP A 150 -4.68 -28.13 6.87
N TRP A 151 -5.82 -27.68 6.36
CA TRP A 151 -6.24 -27.87 4.98
C TRP A 151 -5.75 -26.71 4.10
N MET A 152 -5.39 -27.03 2.86
CA MET A 152 -4.94 -26.08 1.84
C MET A 152 -5.77 -26.23 0.58
N ILE A 153 -5.96 -25.14 -0.16
CA ILE A 153 -6.51 -25.13 -1.52
C ILE A 153 -5.42 -24.74 -2.52
N HIS A 154 -5.40 -25.44 -3.66
CA HIS A 154 -4.44 -25.25 -4.74
C HIS A 154 -5.16 -25.29 -6.09
N ARG A 155 -4.88 -24.33 -6.97
CA ARG A 155 -5.32 -24.37 -8.35
C ARG A 155 -4.42 -25.31 -9.15
N MET A 156 -5.00 -26.30 -9.82
CA MET A 156 -4.24 -27.29 -10.60
C MET A 156 -4.10 -26.92 -12.08
N ASP A 157 -5.06 -26.18 -12.62
CA ASP A 157 -5.00 -25.68 -14.00
C ASP A 157 -4.12 -24.41 -14.06
N PRO A 158 -3.53 -24.08 -15.22
CA PRO A 158 -2.89 -22.78 -15.42
C PRO A 158 -3.81 -21.60 -15.08
N PRO A 159 -3.27 -20.40 -14.84
CA PRO A 159 -4.06 -19.17 -14.78
C PRO A 159 -4.96 -19.05 -16.02
N GLU A 160 -6.09 -18.35 -15.89
CA GLU A 160 -6.96 -18.12 -17.06
C GLU A 160 -6.21 -17.34 -18.15
N PRO A 161 -6.46 -17.62 -19.45
CA PRO A 161 -5.82 -16.88 -20.54
C PRO A 161 -6.03 -15.37 -20.40
N GLY A 162 -4.95 -14.61 -20.54
CA GLY A 162 -4.98 -13.15 -20.41
C GLY A 162 -4.86 -12.62 -18.98
N ARG A 163 -4.84 -13.50 -17.96
CA ARG A 163 -4.44 -13.10 -16.60
C ARG A 163 -2.93 -13.18 -16.45
N GLU A 164 -2.37 -12.11 -15.90
CA GLU A 164 -0.99 -11.98 -15.47
C GLU A 164 -0.91 -12.17 -13.94
N PRO A 165 0.17 -12.78 -13.42
CA PRO A 165 0.40 -12.83 -11.99
C PRO A 165 0.63 -11.42 -11.44
N MET A 166 0.26 -11.21 -10.16
CA MET A 166 0.54 -9.95 -9.48
C MET A 166 2.08 -9.76 -9.38
N PRO A 167 2.62 -8.58 -9.74
CA PRO A 167 4.04 -8.31 -9.56
C PRO A 167 4.42 -8.35 -8.07
N ASP A 168 5.55 -8.98 -7.73
CA ASP A 168 6.01 -9.06 -6.34
C ASP A 168 6.78 -7.81 -5.88
N ARG A 169 7.44 -7.12 -6.83
CA ARG A 169 8.34 -5.99 -6.56
C ARG A 169 8.28 -4.98 -7.70
N ILE A 170 7.99 -3.74 -7.35
CA ILE A 170 7.95 -2.60 -8.26
C ILE A 170 8.78 -1.48 -7.64
N GLU A 171 9.81 -1.03 -8.35
CA GLU A 171 10.44 0.24 -8.04
C GLU A 171 9.55 1.38 -8.58
N PRO A 172 9.19 2.39 -7.76
CA PRO A 172 8.32 3.47 -8.22
C PRO A 172 8.91 4.26 -9.39
N MET A 173 8.06 4.66 -10.34
CA MET A 173 8.41 5.62 -11.39
C MET A 173 8.72 6.98 -10.75
N LYS A 174 9.69 7.71 -11.30
CA LYS A 174 10.23 8.95 -10.72
C LYS A 174 9.91 10.15 -11.60
N ALA A 175 9.52 11.26 -10.97
CA ALA A 175 9.29 12.53 -11.66
C ALA A 175 10.58 13.37 -11.86
N THR A 176 10.65 14.13 -12.94
CA THR A 176 11.75 15.08 -13.22
C THR A 176 11.37 16.49 -12.76
N LEU A 177 12.29 17.23 -12.14
CA LEU A 177 12.04 18.64 -11.79
C LEU A 177 11.94 19.46 -13.08
N ALA A 178 10.85 20.20 -13.25
CA ALA A 178 10.64 21.00 -14.44
C ALA A 178 9.89 22.29 -14.13
N GLU A 179 9.93 23.22 -15.09
CA GLU A 179 8.96 24.30 -15.16
C GLU A 179 7.57 23.76 -15.49
N LEU A 180 6.54 24.58 -15.25
CA LEU A 180 5.16 24.18 -15.51
C LEU A 180 4.98 23.91 -17.03
N PRO A 181 4.54 22.71 -17.45
CA PRO A 181 4.22 22.47 -18.85
C PRO A 181 3.03 23.32 -19.29
N GLY A 182 3.01 23.68 -20.58
CA GLY A 182 1.91 24.42 -21.19
C GLY A 182 0.57 23.68 -21.12
N ASP A 183 -0.51 24.41 -21.37
CA ASP A 183 -1.90 24.01 -21.14
C ASP A 183 -2.52 23.18 -22.29
N GLY A 184 -1.71 22.56 -23.15
CA GLY A 184 -2.14 21.86 -24.37
C GLY A 184 -3.03 20.61 -24.17
N GLY A 185 -3.56 20.37 -22.96
CA GLY A 185 -4.49 19.29 -22.66
C GLY A 185 -3.88 17.89 -22.64
N GLU A 186 -2.56 17.78 -22.81
CA GLU A 186 -1.78 16.53 -22.80
C GLU A 186 -1.39 16.07 -21.39
N TRP A 187 -1.59 16.93 -20.39
CA TRP A 187 -1.14 16.74 -19.01
C TRP A 187 -2.33 16.65 -18.05
N GLY A 188 -2.24 15.69 -17.13
CA GLY A 188 -3.01 15.65 -15.90
C GLY A 188 -2.17 16.18 -14.75
N TYR A 189 -2.74 17.03 -13.89
CA TYR A 189 -2.07 17.64 -12.76
C TYR A 189 -2.64 17.13 -11.45
N GLU A 190 -1.75 16.82 -10.51
CA GLU A 190 -2.07 16.36 -9.17
C GLU A 190 -1.30 17.17 -8.13
N VAL A 191 -1.81 17.23 -6.91
CA VAL A 191 -1.06 17.80 -5.79
C VAL A 191 0.20 16.99 -5.56
N LYS A 192 1.33 17.67 -5.39
CA LYS A 192 2.55 17.03 -4.90
C LYS A 192 2.45 16.86 -3.39
N TRP A 193 2.14 15.64 -2.97
CA TRP A 193 2.07 15.27 -1.56
C TRP A 193 3.46 15.13 -0.95
N ASP A 194 3.62 15.66 0.27
CA ASP A 194 4.84 15.54 1.06
C ASP A 194 4.71 14.39 2.07
N GLY A 195 5.49 13.33 1.87
CA GLY A 195 5.34 12.09 2.62
C GLY A 195 6.37 11.01 2.29
N VAL A 196 5.97 9.75 2.48
CA VAL A 196 6.76 8.56 2.13
C VAL A 196 6.04 7.76 1.06
N ARG A 197 6.63 7.70 -0.13
CA ARG A 197 6.19 6.85 -1.25
C ARG A 197 6.07 5.39 -0.84
N ALA A 198 4.92 4.78 -1.10
CA ALA A 198 4.69 3.36 -0.87
C ALA A 198 3.91 2.71 -2.02
N ILE A 199 4.33 1.51 -2.41
CA ILE A 199 3.55 0.60 -3.24
C ILE A 199 2.78 -0.35 -2.33
N ALA A 200 1.47 -0.41 -2.49
CA ALA A 200 0.61 -1.34 -1.77
C ALA A 200 0.24 -2.52 -2.66
N TYR A 201 0.66 -3.72 -2.27
CA TYR A 201 0.22 -4.99 -2.88
C TYR A 201 -0.96 -5.49 -2.05
N CYS A 202 -2.13 -5.44 -2.67
CA CYS A 202 -3.39 -5.82 -2.05
C CYS A 202 -3.82 -7.16 -2.62
N GLU A 203 -3.90 -8.13 -1.74
CA GLU A 203 -4.49 -9.44 -1.99
C GLU A 203 -5.76 -9.59 -1.15
N PRO A 204 -6.62 -10.57 -1.47
CA PRO A 204 -7.77 -10.87 -0.62
C PRO A 204 -7.34 -11.03 0.85
N GLY A 205 -7.84 -10.15 1.73
CA GLY A 205 -7.58 -10.18 3.17
C GLY A 205 -6.20 -9.71 3.63
N GLN A 206 -5.32 -9.23 2.75
CA GLN A 206 -3.97 -8.81 3.11
C GLN A 206 -3.47 -7.61 2.30
N VAL A 207 -2.78 -6.69 2.97
CA VAL A 207 -2.00 -5.62 2.33
C VAL A 207 -0.54 -5.77 2.71
N ARG A 208 0.35 -5.66 1.74
CA ARG A 208 1.79 -5.47 1.94
C ARG A 208 2.20 -4.12 1.39
N LEU A 209 2.86 -3.31 2.22
CA LEU A 209 3.39 -2.01 1.82
C LEU A 209 4.89 -2.09 1.59
N GLN A 210 5.37 -1.47 0.52
CA GLN A 210 6.77 -1.43 0.18
C GLN A 210 7.23 -0.02 -0.14
N SER A 211 8.32 0.41 0.50
CA SER A 211 8.95 1.71 0.24
C SER A 211 9.60 1.77 -1.15
N ARG A 212 9.99 2.98 -1.55
CA ARG A 212 10.80 3.24 -2.76
C ARG A 212 12.07 2.40 -2.87
N THR A 213 12.69 2.01 -1.75
CA THR A 213 13.91 1.18 -1.69
C THR A 213 13.62 -0.29 -1.38
N LEU A 214 12.39 -0.73 -1.65
CA LEU A 214 11.93 -2.11 -1.51
C LEU A 214 11.85 -2.64 -0.07
N ARG A 215 12.01 -1.79 0.96
CA ARG A 215 11.81 -2.17 2.37
C ARG A 215 10.31 -2.34 2.68
N ASP A 216 10.00 -3.36 3.48
CA ASP A 216 8.64 -3.62 3.98
C ASP A 216 8.22 -2.56 5.00
N LEU A 217 7.15 -1.83 4.68
CA LEU A 217 6.55 -0.80 5.52
C LEU A 217 5.32 -1.31 6.30
N THR A 218 4.84 -2.51 6.00
CA THR A 218 3.59 -3.07 6.53
C THR A 218 3.52 -3.03 8.06
N PRO A 219 4.57 -3.39 8.82
CA PRO A 219 4.51 -3.36 10.28
C PRO A 219 4.38 -1.96 10.89
N GLN A 220 4.83 -0.91 10.17
CA GLN A 220 4.81 0.48 10.66
C GLN A 220 3.47 1.18 10.41
N TYR A 221 2.70 0.73 9.41
CA TYR A 221 1.43 1.33 9.01
C TYR A 221 0.29 0.29 8.93
N PRO A 222 -0.01 -0.43 10.03
CA PRO A 222 -1.02 -1.48 10.03
C PRO A 222 -2.45 -0.97 9.77
N GLU A 223 -2.73 0.33 9.96
CA GLU A 223 -4.02 0.95 9.61
C GLU A 223 -4.38 0.80 8.14
N ILE A 224 -3.38 0.76 7.25
CA ILE A 224 -3.59 0.60 5.81
C ILE A 224 -4.06 -0.82 5.46
N GLY A 225 -3.92 -1.79 6.38
CA GLY A 225 -4.37 -3.16 6.17
C GLY A 225 -5.87 -3.30 5.88
N ALA A 226 -6.70 -2.35 6.34
CA ALA A 226 -8.13 -2.35 6.05
C ALA A 226 -8.46 -2.06 4.57
N LEU A 227 -7.50 -1.56 3.79
CA LEU A 227 -7.65 -1.33 2.35
C LEU A 227 -7.95 -2.63 1.58
N ALA A 228 -7.45 -3.79 2.04
CA ALA A 228 -7.80 -5.09 1.43
C ALA A 228 -9.30 -5.40 1.55
N GLY A 229 -9.95 -4.92 2.61
CA GLY A 229 -11.40 -5.05 2.77
C GLY A 229 -12.18 -4.16 1.81
N ALA A 230 -11.71 -2.93 1.61
CA ALA A 230 -12.32 -1.98 0.68
C ALA A 230 -12.28 -2.44 -0.79
N LEU A 231 -11.34 -3.31 -1.14
CA LEU A 231 -11.22 -3.90 -2.48
C LEU A 231 -12.14 -5.10 -2.73
N GLY A 232 -12.88 -5.59 -1.72
CA GLY A 232 -13.82 -6.71 -1.88
C GLY A 232 -13.16 -7.99 -2.45
N GLY A 233 -11.91 -8.24 -2.07
CA GLY A 233 -11.12 -9.36 -2.60
C GLY A 233 -10.52 -9.17 -3.99
N THR A 234 -10.72 -8.01 -4.63
CA THR A 234 -10.07 -7.70 -5.91
C THR A 234 -8.57 -7.49 -5.69
N PRO A 235 -7.68 -8.34 -6.25
CA PRO A 235 -6.25 -8.13 -6.12
C PRO A 235 -5.84 -6.86 -6.87
N ALA A 236 -5.03 -6.01 -6.25
CA ALA A 236 -4.60 -4.76 -6.84
C ALA A 236 -3.19 -4.36 -6.37
N VAL A 237 -2.45 -3.65 -7.22
CA VAL A 237 -1.20 -2.99 -6.85
C VAL A 237 -1.36 -1.49 -7.04
N LEU A 238 -1.24 -0.76 -5.94
CA LEU A 238 -1.51 0.68 -5.87
C LEU A 238 -0.21 1.45 -5.62
N ASP A 239 -0.07 2.61 -6.24
CA ASP A 239 1.01 3.55 -5.98
C ASP A 239 0.46 4.80 -5.31
N GLY A 240 1.10 5.21 -4.22
CA GLY A 240 0.60 6.26 -3.35
C GLY A 240 1.68 6.87 -2.45
N GLU A 241 1.28 7.88 -1.69
CA GLU A 241 2.11 8.56 -0.70
C GLU A 241 1.49 8.38 0.69
N LEU A 242 2.27 7.92 1.66
CA LEU A 242 1.88 7.95 3.07
C LEU A 242 2.09 9.37 3.60
N VAL A 243 1.03 10.02 4.04
CA VAL A 243 1.03 11.44 4.45
C VAL A 243 0.54 11.57 5.88
N ALA A 244 1.24 12.38 6.69
CA ALA A 244 0.71 12.88 7.95
C ALA A 244 0.40 14.38 7.79
N TYR A 245 -0.67 14.84 8.42
CA TYR A 245 -1.11 16.23 8.34
C TYR A 245 -0.78 17.00 9.63
N ASP A 246 -0.41 18.28 9.53
CA ASP A 246 -0.31 19.18 10.67
C ASP A 246 -1.69 19.57 11.22
N ASP A 247 -1.71 20.42 12.25
CA ASP A 247 -2.95 20.81 12.92
C ASP A 247 -3.81 21.77 12.07
N GLU A 248 -3.23 22.33 11.00
CA GLU A 248 -3.93 23.11 9.98
C GLU A 248 -4.36 22.26 8.76
N GLY A 249 -4.13 20.94 8.79
CA GLY A 249 -4.51 20.02 7.73
C GLY A 249 -3.57 20.00 6.52
N ARG A 250 -2.35 20.53 6.64
CA ARG A 250 -1.33 20.51 5.57
C ARG A 250 -0.42 19.29 5.70
N PRO A 251 0.02 18.67 4.60
CA PRO A 251 1.03 17.62 4.64
C PRO A 251 2.28 18.07 5.41
N SER A 252 2.79 17.22 6.29
CA SER A 252 3.95 17.50 7.13
C SER A 252 4.84 16.27 7.23
N PHE A 253 5.92 16.25 6.44
CA PHE A 253 6.93 15.21 6.54
C PHE A 253 7.57 15.15 7.94
N GLN A 254 7.86 16.30 8.55
CA GLN A 254 8.41 16.37 9.92
C GLN A 254 7.51 15.65 10.93
N ARG A 255 6.17 15.77 10.80
CA ARG A 255 5.23 15.03 11.64
C ARG A 255 5.28 13.54 11.33
N LEU A 256 5.32 13.16 10.05
CA LEU A 256 5.38 11.77 9.59
C LEU A 256 6.64 11.04 10.08
N GLN A 257 7.78 11.70 10.19
CA GLN A 257 9.03 11.09 10.68
C GLN A 257 8.87 10.40 12.04
N ARG A 258 7.92 10.85 12.87
CA ARG A 258 7.59 10.23 14.16
C ARG A 258 7.05 8.79 14.03
N ARG A 259 6.71 8.34 12.82
CA ARG A 259 6.25 6.99 12.47
C ARG A 259 7.35 6.09 11.89
N MET A 260 8.47 6.64 11.39
CA MET A 260 9.41 5.89 10.54
C MET A 260 10.32 4.91 11.32
N HIS A 261 10.68 5.19 12.57
CA HIS A 261 11.59 4.35 13.38
C HIS A 261 10.90 3.61 14.52
N VAL A 262 9.63 3.29 14.34
CA VAL A 262 8.83 2.68 15.39
C VAL A 262 8.85 1.16 15.21
N GLY A 263 9.62 0.47 16.06
CA GLY A 263 9.85 -0.98 15.92
C GLY A 263 8.87 -1.86 16.71
N SER A 264 8.34 -1.38 17.84
CA SER A 264 7.46 -2.20 18.69
C SER A 264 5.99 -2.01 18.34
N ARG A 265 5.20 -3.11 18.30
CA ARG A 265 3.75 -3.05 18.00
C ARG A 265 2.97 -2.15 18.96
N ALA A 266 3.38 -2.08 20.22
CA ALA A 266 2.75 -1.22 21.22
C ALA A 266 3.01 0.27 20.90
N GLU A 267 4.24 0.61 20.52
CA GLU A 267 4.56 1.97 20.13
C GLU A 267 3.89 2.34 18.80
N VAL A 268 3.86 1.44 17.79
CA VAL A 268 3.12 1.68 16.54
C VAL A 268 1.67 2.05 16.84
N ARG A 269 0.96 1.24 17.64
CA ARG A 269 -0.44 1.52 18.02
C ARG A 269 -0.62 2.87 18.71
N ARG A 270 0.30 3.23 19.61
CA ARG A 270 0.26 4.55 20.27
C ARG A 270 0.45 5.68 19.25
N ARG A 271 1.43 5.54 18.36
CA ARG A 271 1.77 6.56 17.36
C ARG A 271 0.71 6.71 16.28
N MET A 272 -0.08 5.67 15.99
CA MET A 272 -1.24 5.77 15.11
C MET A 272 -2.25 6.80 15.62
N ALA A 273 -2.50 6.83 16.93
CA ALA A 273 -3.40 7.82 17.53
C ALA A 273 -2.78 9.23 17.58
N ASP A 274 -1.49 9.35 17.90
CA ASP A 274 -0.79 10.64 18.00
C ASP A 274 -0.52 11.29 16.63
N VAL A 275 -0.24 10.45 15.63
CA VAL A 275 0.14 10.83 14.26
C VAL A 275 -0.63 9.91 13.29
N PRO A 276 -1.89 10.25 13.00
CA PRO A 276 -2.66 9.60 11.94
C PRO A 276 -1.93 9.74 10.61
N VAL A 277 -1.99 8.68 9.81
CA VAL A 277 -1.40 8.64 8.46
C VAL A 277 -2.48 8.27 7.46
N THR A 278 -2.52 9.00 6.36
CA THR A 278 -3.40 8.73 5.23
C THR A 278 -2.57 8.28 4.04
N TYR A 279 -2.93 7.16 3.42
CA TYR A 279 -2.35 6.72 2.17
C TYR A 279 -3.07 7.36 0.99
N VAL A 280 -2.38 8.29 0.33
CA VAL A 280 -2.92 9.08 -0.78
C VAL A 280 -2.58 8.41 -2.10
N LEU A 281 -3.58 7.82 -2.73
CA LEU A 281 -3.48 7.00 -3.94
C LEU A 281 -3.45 7.87 -5.18
N PHE A 282 -2.56 7.58 -6.14
CA PHE A 282 -2.49 8.33 -7.40
C PHE A 282 -2.13 7.50 -8.64
N ASP A 283 -1.96 6.18 -8.52
CA ASP A 283 -1.82 5.28 -9.68
C ASP A 283 -2.27 3.85 -9.34
N LEU A 284 -2.70 3.11 -10.37
CA LEU A 284 -3.08 1.71 -10.31
C LEU A 284 -2.20 0.93 -11.29
N LEU A 285 -1.43 -0.02 -10.77
CA LEU A 285 -0.37 -0.70 -11.50
C LEU A 285 -0.75 -2.11 -11.94
N HIS A 286 -1.64 -2.74 -11.19
CA HIS A 286 -2.20 -4.05 -11.49
C HIS A 286 -3.59 -4.15 -10.86
N VAL A 287 -4.55 -4.78 -11.54
CA VAL A 287 -5.87 -5.06 -10.99
C VAL A 287 -6.45 -6.32 -11.60
N ASP A 288 -6.95 -7.22 -10.75
CA ASP A 288 -7.62 -8.47 -11.13
C ASP A 288 -6.89 -9.27 -12.23
N GLY A 289 -5.58 -9.44 -12.10
CA GLY A 289 -4.79 -10.19 -13.07
C GLY A 289 -4.44 -9.42 -14.34
N ARG A 290 -4.59 -8.09 -14.38
CA ARG A 290 -4.13 -7.26 -15.50
C ARG A 290 -3.05 -6.31 -15.02
N THR A 291 -1.87 -6.35 -15.65
CA THR A 291 -0.82 -5.34 -15.41
C THR A 291 -1.09 -4.12 -16.27
N LEU A 292 -1.08 -2.93 -15.67
CA LEU A 292 -1.44 -1.69 -16.35
C LEU A 292 -0.23 -0.87 -16.80
N PHE A 293 0.98 -1.42 -16.80
CA PHE A 293 2.19 -0.66 -17.11
C PHE A 293 2.20 -0.02 -18.50
N GLU A 294 1.66 -0.70 -19.51
CA GLU A 294 1.57 -0.16 -20.87
C GLU A 294 0.31 0.68 -21.10
N SER A 295 -0.66 0.66 -20.19
CA SER A 295 -1.86 1.48 -20.27
C SER A 295 -1.53 2.97 -20.10
N PRO A 296 -2.15 3.87 -20.87
CA PRO A 296 -2.10 5.31 -20.65
C PRO A 296 -2.45 5.70 -19.20
N TYR A 297 -1.78 6.73 -18.67
CA TYR A 297 -2.05 7.27 -17.33
C TYR A 297 -3.53 7.61 -17.12
N GLU A 298 -4.20 8.21 -18.10
CA GLU A 298 -5.63 8.56 -18.02
C GLU A 298 -6.50 7.32 -17.78
N GLU A 299 -6.21 6.20 -18.45
CA GLU A 299 -6.93 4.93 -18.25
C GLU A 299 -6.65 4.35 -16.87
N ARG A 300 -5.38 4.35 -16.42
CA ARG A 300 -5.03 3.86 -15.07
C ARG A 300 -5.71 4.67 -13.98
N ARG A 301 -5.86 5.99 -14.16
CA ARG A 301 -6.59 6.84 -13.21
C ARG A 301 -8.08 6.60 -13.22
N ALA A 302 -8.69 6.42 -14.38
CA ALA A 302 -10.10 6.07 -14.47
C ALA A 302 -10.37 4.72 -13.77
N GLU A 303 -9.51 3.71 -13.98
CA GLU A 303 -9.62 2.43 -13.28
C GLU A 303 -9.40 2.57 -11.76
N LEU A 304 -8.45 3.40 -11.31
CA LEU A 304 -8.24 3.70 -9.89
C LEU A 304 -9.46 4.36 -9.25
N GLU A 305 -10.04 5.36 -9.91
CA GLU A 305 -11.22 6.08 -9.43
C GLU A 305 -12.46 5.17 -9.38
N ALA A 306 -12.59 4.24 -10.32
CA ALA A 306 -13.68 3.26 -10.35
C ALA A 306 -13.65 2.28 -9.15
N LEU A 307 -12.49 2.11 -8.48
CA LEU A 307 -12.40 1.34 -7.25
C LEU A 307 -13.02 2.07 -6.04
N ALA A 308 -13.37 3.35 -6.17
CA ALA A 308 -14.02 4.16 -5.14
C ALA A 308 -13.31 4.10 -3.76
N LEU A 309 -11.97 4.09 -3.78
CA LEU A 309 -11.17 3.97 -2.57
C LEU A 309 -11.11 5.31 -1.82
N ASP A 310 -12.02 5.45 -0.87
CA ASP A 310 -12.09 6.56 0.08
C ASP A 310 -12.45 6.01 1.47
N GLY A 311 -11.53 6.14 2.44
CA GLY A 311 -11.66 5.50 3.73
C GLY A 311 -10.92 6.25 4.84
N GLU A 312 -10.96 5.72 6.06
CA GLU A 312 -10.42 6.42 7.24
C GLU A 312 -8.92 6.73 7.13
N SER A 313 -8.15 5.82 6.51
CA SER A 313 -6.69 5.91 6.42
C SER A 313 -6.17 5.92 4.98
N TRP A 314 -7.03 6.12 3.98
CA TRP A 314 -6.64 6.25 2.57
C TRP A 314 -7.63 7.12 1.81
N GLN A 315 -7.18 7.71 0.72
CA GLN A 315 -8.02 8.49 -0.18
C GLN A 315 -7.47 8.45 -1.60
N THR A 316 -8.35 8.68 -2.57
CA THR A 316 -8.01 8.82 -4.00
C THR A 316 -8.38 10.22 -4.46
N PRO A 317 -7.47 11.22 -4.33
CA PRO A 317 -7.74 12.56 -4.84
C PRO A 317 -7.94 12.54 -6.35
N THR A 318 -8.75 13.46 -6.86
CA THR A 318 -8.90 13.65 -8.30
C THR A 318 -7.64 14.26 -8.92
N TYR A 319 -7.42 14.01 -10.21
CA TYR A 319 -6.48 14.79 -11.02
C TYR A 319 -7.22 15.81 -11.89
N HIS A 320 -6.54 16.86 -12.30
CA HIS A 320 -7.11 17.90 -13.16
C HIS A 320 -6.48 17.84 -14.55
N ARG A 321 -7.30 17.74 -15.60
CA ARG A 321 -6.85 17.83 -16.98
C ARG A 321 -6.74 19.30 -17.38
N GLY A 322 -5.55 19.74 -17.80
CA GLY A 322 -5.30 21.16 -18.05
C GLY A 322 -5.24 21.99 -16.76
N GLU A 323 -5.28 23.32 -16.88
CA GLU A 323 -5.33 24.26 -15.75
C GLU A 323 -4.16 24.18 -14.75
N GLY A 324 -2.99 23.72 -15.20
CA GLY A 324 -1.82 23.58 -14.34
C GLY A 324 -1.42 24.85 -13.59
N GLU A 325 -1.62 26.03 -14.19
CA GLU A 325 -1.33 27.32 -13.55
C GLU A 325 -2.28 27.63 -12.39
N ALA A 326 -3.57 27.37 -12.56
CA ALA A 326 -4.56 27.54 -11.51
C ALA A 326 -4.29 26.58 -10.35
N MET A 327 -3.97 25.31 -10.66
CA MET A 327 -3.65 24.31 -9.65
C MET A 327 -2.34 24.65 -8.91
N LEU A 328 -1.30 25.10 -9.63
CA LEU A 328 -0.05 25.55 -9.01
C LEU A 328 -0.30 26.74 -8.08
N SER A 329 -1.08 27.72 -8.53
CA SER A 329 -1.44 28.90 -7.72
C SER A 329 -2.20 28.51 -6.45
N ALA A 330 -3.23 27.66 -6.57
CA ALA A 330 -3.99 27.15 -5.44
C ALA A 330 -3.11 26.33 -4.47
N SER A 331 -2.18 25.54 -4.99
CA SER A 331 -1.22 24.79 -4.17
C SER A 331 -0.32 25.73 -3.36
N ARG A 332 0.09 26.87 -3.94
CA ARG A 332 0.91 27.88 -3.27
C ARG A 332 0.15 28.59 -2.15
N GLU A 333 -1.10 28.99 -2.41
CA GLU A 333 -1.97 29.65 -1.42
C GLU A 333 -2.23 28.75 -0.21
N ARG A 334 -2.30 27.43 -0.41
CA ARG A 334 -2.47 26.43 0.64
C ARG A 334 -1.16 25.99 1.30
N GLY A 335 -0.02 26.53 0.87
CA GLY A 335 1.30 26.17 1.40
C GLY A 335 1.73 24.74 1.09
N LEU A 336 1.22 24.15 0.00
CA LEU A 336 1.58 22.81 -0.46
C LEU A 336 2.90 22.85 -1.24
N GLU A 337 3.60 21.71 -1.32
CA GLU A 337 4.92 21.61 -1.94
C GLU A 337 4.90 22.02 -3.43
N GLY A 338 3.80 21.71 -4.12
CA GLY A 338 3.59 22.02 -5.53
C GLY A 338 2.63 21.05 -6.18
N ILE A 339 2.87 20.77 -7.46
CA ILE A 339 2.08 19.84 -8.26
C ILE A 339 2.98 18.83 -8.99
N VAL A 340 2.37 17.73 -9.42
CA VAL A 340 2.96 16.77 -10.35
C VAL A 340 2.13 16.79 -11.63
N ALA A 341 2.76 17.11 -12.75
CA ALA A 341 2.18 16.97 -14.08
C ALA A 341 2.55 15.59 -14.64
N LYS A 342 1.56 14.83 -15.08
CA LYS A 342 1.72 13.50 -15.69
C LYS A 342 1.14 13.52 -17.09
N ARG A 343 1.89 13.08 -18.12
CA ARG A 343 1.38 12.98 -19.50
C ARG A 343 0.25 11.96 -19.55
N LEU A 344 -0.92 12.36 -20.03
CA LEU A 344 -2.13 11.53 -20.03
C LEU A 344 -1.95 10.22 -20.81
N ALA A 345 -1.23 10.29 -21.93
CA ALA A 345 -0.95 9.15 -22.78
C ALA A 345 0.23 8.28 -22.28
N SER A 346 0.90 8.64 -21.18
CA SER A 346 2.15 7.98 -20.78
C SER A 346 1.92 6.61 -20.12
N PRO A 347 2.74 5.62 -20.48
CA PRO A 347 2.80 4.34 -19.77
C PRO A 347 3.49 4.54 -18.42
N TYR A 348 3.32 3.57 -17.52
CA TYR A 348 4.10 3.50 -16.29
C TYR A 348 5.44 2.81 -16.55
N ARG A 349 6.54 3.42 -16.12
CA ARG A 349 7.91 2.92 -16.34
C ARG A 349 8.59 2.65 -14.99
N PRO A 350 8.47 1.43 -14.42
CA PRO A 350 9.03 1.10 -13.11
C PRO A 350 10.51 1.48 -12.96
N GLY A 351 10.87 2.12 -11.85
CA GLY A 351 12.22 2.54 -11.48
C GLY A 351 12.82 3.65 -12.34
N LYS A 352 12.21 4.01 -13.47
CA LYS A 352 12.73 5.01 -14.41
C LYS A 352 12.37 6.42 -13.97
N ARG A 353 13.32 7.33 -14.20
CA ARG A 353 13.09 8.78 -14.21
C ARG A 353 13.00 9.22 -15.66
N GLY A 354 11.89 9.83 -16.04
CA GLY A 354 11.64 10.28 -17.40
C GLY A 354 10.94 11.63 -17.42
N ARG A 355 10.49 12.04 -18.62
CA ARG A 355 9.78 13.30 -18.84
C ARG A 355 8.26 13.16 -18.85
N ASP A 356 7.76 11.95 -18.63
CA ASP A 356 6.32 11.70 -18.56
C ASP A 356 5.70 12.23 -17.26
N TRP A 357 6.50 12.26 -16.19
CA TRP A 357 6.11 12.81 -14.90
C TRP A 357 7.04 13.96 -14.55
N LEU A 358 6.47 15.14 -14.35
CA LEU A 358 7.18 16.36 -14.02
C LEU A 358 6.71 16.86 -12.66
N LYS A 359 7.64 17.17 -11.76
CA LYS A 359 7.34 17.83 -10.48
C LYS A 359 7.60 19.33 -10.63
N VAL A 360 6.62 20.14 -10.27
CA VAL A 360 6.67 21.60 -10.30
C VAL A 360 6.46 22.09 -8.88
N LYS A 361 7.51 22.67 -8.28
CA LYS A 361 7.52 23.03 -6.85
C LYS A 361 7.22 24.52 -6.64
N ASN A 362 6.47 24.85 -5.59
CA ASN A 362 6.23 26.24 -5.17
C ASN A 362 7.44 26.84 -4.44
N LEU A 363 8.04 26.04 -3.57
CA LEU A 363 9.20 26.40 -2.77
C LEU A 363 10.39 25.57 -3.25
N ARG A 364 11.59 26.15 -3.18
CA ARG A 364 12.80 25.39 -3.48
C ARG A 364 13.08 24.46 -2.30
N GLY A 365 12.64 23.21 -2.43
CA GLY A 365 12.99 22.10 -1.56
C GLY A 365 14.04 21.22 -2.23
N GLN A 366 15.12 20.90 -1.52
CA GLN A 366 16.25 20.12 -2.02
C GLN A 366 16.64 19.05 -1.00
N GLU A 367 16.97 17.86 -1.49
CA GLU A 367 17.68 16.86 -0.70
C GLU A 367 19.15 17.21 -0.64
N VAL A 368 19.73 17.10 0.55
CA VAL A 368 21.14 17.37 0.77
C VAL A 368 21.77 16.28 1.61
N VAL A 369 23.02 15.95 1.34
CA VAL A 369 23.80 15.00 2.13
C VAL A 369 24.43 15.76 3.29
N ILE A 370 24.31 15.23 4.50
CA ILE A 370 24.96 15.78 5.69
C ILE A 370 26.39 15.28 5.71
N GLY A 371 27.35 16.20 5.60
CA GLY A 371 28.78 15.89 5.71
C GLY A 371 29.42 16.40 7.01
N GLY A 372 28.65 17.03 7.88
CA GLY A 372 29.12 17.46 9.19
C GLY A 372 28.11 18.32 9.94
N TRP A 373 28.53 18.83 11.09
CA TRP A 373 27.73 19.72 11.92
C TRP A 373 28.61 20.68 12.73
N LEU A 374 27.98 21.75 13.20
CA LEU A 374 28.59 22.79 14.01
C LEU A 374 27.96 22.81 15.41
N PRO A 375 28.75 23.02 16.48
CA PRO A 375 28.20 23.15 17.82
C PRO A 375 27.35 24.41 17.96
N GLY A 376 26.28 24.29 18.75
CA GLY A 376 25.46 25.42 19.14
C GLY A 376 26.24 26.42 19.99
N LYS A 377 25.83 27.69 19.95
CA LYS A 377 26.40 28.78 20.75
C LYS A 377 25.38 29.27 21.78
N GLY A 378 25.85 29.85 22.88
CA GLY A 378 25.00 30.44 23.91
C GLY A 378 24.10 29.40 24.58
N ARG A 379 22.77 29.62 24.54
CA ARG A 379 21.78 28.70 25.16
C ARG A 379 21.76 27.29 24.56
N ARG A 380 22.34 27.09 23.36
CA ARG A 380 22.50 25.78 22.71
C ARG A 380 23.92 25.23 22.82
N SER A 381 24.74 25.75 23.74
CA SER A 381 26.10 25.25 23.96
C SER A 381 26.06 23.78 24.38
N GLY A 382 26.81 22.93 23.67
CA GLY A 382 26.80 21.47 23.87
C GLY A 382 25.88 20.70 22.93
N GLU A 383 24.98 21.38 22.21
CA GLU A 383 24.05 20.77 21.25
C GLU A 383 24.49 20.97 19.79
N LEU A 384 23.75 20.37 18.86
CA LEU A 384 23.86 20.64 17.43
C LEU A 384 23.33 22.05 17.13
N GLY A 385 24.17 22.90 16.53
CA GLY A 385 23.83 24.28 16.17
C GLY A 385 23.43 24.43 14.70
N ALA A 386 24.13 23.73 13.80
CA ALA A 386 23.82 23.71 12.38
C ALA A 386 24.36 22.45 11.70
N LEU A 387 23.69 21.99 10.64
CA LEU A 387 24.21 20.97 9.74
C LEU A 387 25.09 21.61 8.65
N LEU A 388 26.12 20.89 8.25
CA LEU A 388 26.96 21.19 7.08
C LEU A 388 26.54 20.22 5.98
N VAL A 389 26.09 20.77 4.86
CA VAL A 389 25.38 19.99 3.85
C VAL A 389 25.99 20.14 2.47
N GLY A 390 25.75 19.16 1.61
CA GLY A 390 26.24 19.13 0.24
C GLY A 390 25.35 18.33 -0.72
N TYR A 391 25.77 18.26 -1.97
CA TYR A 391 25.16 17.44 -3.02
C TYR A 391 26.23 16.80 -3.89
N HIS A 392 25.92 15.66 -4.51
CA HIS A 392 26.85 14.99 -5.42
C HIS A 392 26.86 15.64 -6.80
N GLU A 393 28.06 15.85 -7.32
CA GLU A 393 28.33 16.32 -8.69
C GLU A 393 29.61 15.64 -9.19
N GLY A 394 29.51 14.90 -10.29
CA GLY A 394 30.66 14.16 -10.83
C GLY A 394 31.22 13.11 -9.86
N GLY A 395 30.40 12.57 -8.96
CA GLY A 395 30.82 11.63 -7.91
C GLY A 395 31.41 12.27 -6.65
N GLU A 396 31.63 13.59 -6.65
CA GLU A 396 32.19 14.33 -5.51
C GLU A 396 31.07 15.02 -4.70
N LEU A 397 31.25 15.15 -3.38
CA LEU A 397 30.30 15.88 -2.54
C LEU A 397 30.65 17.37 -2.49
N ARG A 398 29.90 18.21 -3.21
CA ARG A 398 30.07 19.67 -3.23
C ARG A 398 29.42 20.29 -2.00
N TYR A 399 30.14 21.19 -1.32
CA TYR A 399 29.60 21.90 -0.15
C TYR A 399 28.52 22.92 -0.56
N ALA A 400 27.32 22.76 0.01
CA ALA A 400 26.14 23.57 -0.27
C ALA A 400 25.80 24.58 0.85
N GLY A 401 26.61 24.66 1.90
CA GLY A 401 26.44 25.62 2.99
C GLY A 401 25.98 24.98 4.30
N LYS A 402 25.39 25.80 5.17
CA LYS A 402 24.95 25.39 6.51
C LYS A 402 23.45 25.57 6.70
N VAL A 403 22.85 24.67 7.48
CA VAL A 403 21.42 24.68 7.84
C VAL A 403 21.30 24.82 9.35
N GLY A 404 20.86 25.99 9.82
CA GLY A 404 20.84 26.34 11.26
C GLY A 404 19.45 26.53 11.85
N THR A 405 18.39 26.33 11.06
CA THR A 405 17.00 26.56 11.44
C THR A 405 16.13 25.36 11.04
N GLY A 406 14.91 25.27 11.57
CA GLY A 406 13.96 24.19 11.24
C GLY A 406 14.01 22.97 12.17
N PHE A 407 14.92 22.93 13.14
CA PHE A 407 15.00 21.84 14.11
C PHE A 407 14.07 22.09 15.31
N ASP A 408 13.28 21.07 15.68
CA ASP A 408 12.70 20.97 17.02
C ASP A 408 13.66 20.24 18.00
N ALA A 409 13.31 20.17 19.29
CA ALA A 409 14.17 19.53 20.29
C ALA A 409 14.37 18.02 20.05
N ARG A 410 13.41 17.36 19.40
CA ARG A 410 13.49 15.93 19.04
C ARG A 410 14.40 15.75 17.84
N ASP A 411 14.32 16.63 16.84
CA ASP A 411 15.20 16.63 15.68
C ASP A 411 16.65 16.75 16.11
N LEU A 412 16.96 17.68 17.02
CA LEU A 412 18.32 17.85 17.53
C LEU A 412 18.84 16.58 18.21
N LYS A 413 18.00 15.93 19.03
CA LYS A 413 18.36 14.67 19.70
C LYS A 413 18.58 13.55 18.69
N LEU A 414 17.63 13.35 17.76
CA LEU A 414 17.71 12.33 16.72
C LEU A 414 18.95 12.52 15.85
N LEU A 415 19.19 13.73 15.35
CA LEU A 415 20.35 14.04 14.52
C LEU A 415 21.66 13.73 15.26
N ARG A 416 21.76 14.08 16.55
CA ARG A 416 22.94 13.74 17.35
C ARG A 416 23.15 12.23 17.45
N GLU A 417 22.11 11.46 17.78
CA GLU A 417 22.17 9.99 17.87
C GLU A 417 22.56 9.34 16.54
N ARG A 418 22.10 9.89 15.40
CA ARG A 418 22.41 9.34 14.06
C ARG A 418 23.77 9.77 13.53
N LEU A 419 24.25 10.97 13.86
CA LEU A 419 25.52 11.53 13.37
C LEU A 419 26.74 11.07 14.17
N GLU A 420 26.58 10.81 15.47
CA GLU A 420 27.68 10.37 16.35
C GLU A 420 28.44 9.11 15.86
N PRO A 421 27.76 8.02 15.43
CA PRO A 421 28.46 6.84 14.92
C PRO A 421 29.15 7.05 13.56
N LEU A 422 28.84 8.14 12.86
CA LEU A 422 29.41 8.47 11.54
C LEU A 422 30.58 9.45 11.65
N ALA A 423 31.03 9.80 12.85
CA ALA A 423 32.08 10.80 13.06
C ALA A 423 33.38 10.43 12.34
N THR A 424 33.96 11.40 11.63
CA THR A 424 35.24 11.23 10.91
C THR A 424 36.14 12.44 11.08
N ASN A 425 37.45 12.22 10.94
CA ASN A 425 38.47 13.27 11.05
C ASN A 425 38.73 14.02 9.74
N SER A 426 38.16 13.55 8.63
CA SER A 426 38.37 14.12 7.30
C SER A 426 37.11 14.78 6.77
N SER A 427 37.24 15.95 6.13
CA SER A 427 36.11 16.58 5.45
C SER A 427 35.66 15.72 4.28
N PRO A 428 34.36 15.38 4.16
CA PRO A 428 33.84 14.67 3.00
C PRO A 428 33.62 15.59 1.79
N PHE A 429 33.77 16.91 1.95
CA PHE A 429 33.45 17.88 0.91
C PHE A 429 34.64 18.14 -0.03
N THR A 430 34.35 18.25 -1.33
CA THR A 430 35.33 18.68 -2.34
C THR A 430 35.14 20.15 -2.70
N GLY A 431 36.26 20.85 -2.94
CA GLY A 431 36.27 22.27 -3.29
C GLY A 431 36.15 23.16 -2.05
N ARG A 432 35.15 24.03 -2.02
CA ARG A 432 34.92 24.97 -0.90
C ARG A 432 34.73 24.19 0.41
N GLN A 433 35.55 24.50 1.41
CA GLN A 433 35.51 23.83 2.70
C GLN A 433 34.60 24.56 3.72
N PRO A 434 34.00 23.82 4.67
CA PRO A 434 33.35 24.41 5.85
C PRO A 434 34.34 25.14 6.76
N GLN A 435 33.81 25.84 7.76
CA GLN A 435 34.62 26.60 8.73
C GLN A 435 35.45 25.68 9.66
N ARG A 436 36.50 26.21 10.30
CA ARG A 436 37.48 25.42 11.08
C ARG A 436 36.86 24.60 12.22
N ASP A 437 35.82 25.10 12.88
CA ASP A 437 35.21 24.44 14.06
C ASP A 437 34.15 23.38 13.66
N SER A 438 34.36 22.69 12.54
CA SER A 438 33.42 21.71 12.00
C SER A 438 33.68 20.31 12.54
N ASN A 439 32.61 19.61 12.91
CA ASN A 439 32.65 18.18 13.20
C ASN A 439 32.19 17.44 11.95
N PHE A 440 33.07 16.66 11.33
CA PHE A 440 32.75 15.96 10.09
C PHE A 440 32.11 14.60 10.37
N VAL A 441 31.25 14.18 9.44
CA VAL A 441 30.65 12.84 9.44
C VAL A 441 30.79 12.20 8.07
N GLU A 442 30.73 10.88 8.02
CA GLU A 442 30.59 10.14 6.77
C GLU A 442 29.30 10.56 6.05
N PRO A 443 29.34 10.81 4.73
CA PRO A 443 28.24 11.42 3.98
C PRO A 443 27.13 10.42 3.64
N GLU A 444 26.55 9.79 4.66
CA GLU A 444 25.54 8.74 4.50
C GLU A 444 24.11 9.24 4.72
N LEU A 445 23.93 10.28 5.55
CA LEU A 445 22.60 10.77 5.90
C LEU A 445 22.13 11.84 4.92
N VAL A 446 20.89 11.68 4.45
CA VAL A 446 20.20 12.68 3.62
C VAL A 446 19.22 13.46 4.48
N ALA A 447 19.17 14.77 4.29
CA ALA A 447 18.15 15.65 4.84
C ALA A 447 17.39 16.36 3.73
N GLU A 448 16.11 16.64 3.98
CA GLU A 448 15.33 17.56 3.19
C GLU A 448 15.40 18.96 3.78
N VAL A 449 15.64 19.94 2.92
CA VAL A 449 15.74 21.35 3.29
C VAL A 449 14.90 22.20 2.35
N GLU A 450 14.24 23.20 2.92
CA GLU A 450 13.61 24.29 2.17
C GLU A 450 14.51 25.51 2.22
N PHE A 451 14.62 26.25 1.12
CA PHE A 451 15.51 27.39 1.01
C PHE A 451 14.96 28.44 0.03
N ALA A 452 15.50 29.66 0.11
CA ALA A 452 15.04 30.77 -0.73
C ALA A 452 15.58 30.68 -2.17
N GLU A 453 16.90 30.54 -2.32
CA GLU A 453 17.53 30.45 -3.64
C GLU A 453 18.92 29.79 -3.56
N TRP A 454 19.41 29.36 -4.73
CA TRP A 454 20.80 28.95 -4.93
C TRP A 454 21.63 30.21 -5.21
N THR A 455 22.76 30.36 -4.53
CA THR A 455 23.72 31.41 -4.86
C THR A 455 24.54 31.02 -6.09
N ASN A 456 25.17 32.00 -6.76
CA ASN A 456 26.14 31.75 -7.82
C ASN A 456 27.32 30.85 -7.39
N ALA A 457 27.57 30.76 -6.07
CA ALA A 457 28.59 29.91 -5.49
C ALA A 457 28.10 28.48 -5.19
N GLY A 458 26.90 28.11 -5.62
CA GLY A 458 26.34 26.76 -5.41
C GLY A 458 25.93 26.47 -3.97
N THR A 459 25.58 27.49 -3.18
CA THR A 459 25.14 27.33 -1.78
C THR A 459 23.69 27.73 -1.57
N LEU A 460 23.05 27.17 -0.55
CA LEU A 460 21.68 27.47 -0.17
C LEU A 460 21.57 28.80 0.58
N ARG A 461 20.60 29.64 0.20
CA ARG A 461 20.26 30.89 0.90
C ARG A 461 19.04 30.66 1.81
N HIS A 462 19.16 31.05 3.08
CA HIS A 462 18.12 30.87 4.12
C HIS A 462 17.56 29.44 4.24
N PRO A 463 18.40 28.39 4.33
CA PRO A 463 17.89 27.03 4.45
C PRO A 463 17.30 26.73 5.84
N SER A 464 16.18 25.99 5.83
CA SER A 464 15.53 25.41 6.99
C SER A 464 15.43 23.90 6.83
N TYR A 465 15.82 23.17 7.86
CA TYR A 465 15.66 21.72 7.94
C TYR A 465 14.17 21.34 7.94
N LYS A 466 13.83 20.26 7.25
CA LYS A 466 12.47 19.69 7.22
C LYS A 466 12.41 18.25 7.72
N GLY A 467 13.50 17.51 7.60
CA GLY A 467 13.57 16.12 8.07
C GLY A 467 14.75 15.33 7.50
N LEU A 468 14.99 14.15 8.05
CA LEU A 468 15.91 13.14 7.51
C LEU A 468 15.17 12.29 6.47
N ARG A 469 15.82 12.01 5.35
CA ARG A 469 15.32 11.22 4.22
C ARG A 469 15.98 9.85 4.15
N GLU A 470 15.71 9.00 5.14
CA GLU A 470 16.28 7.65 5.21
C GLU A 470 15.63 6.64 4.24
N ASP A 471 14.57 7.09 3.57
CA ASP A 471 14.01 6.47 2.38
C ASP A 471 14.86 6.74 1.12
N LYS A 472 15.97 7.49 1.25
CA LYS A 472 16.85 7.85 0.13
C LYS A 472 18.33 7.54 0.36
N PRO A 473 19.01 6.96 -0.65
CA PRO A 473 20.44 6.78 -0.59
C PRO A 473 21.14 8.12 -0.86
N ALA A 474 22.20 8.43 -0.11
CA ALA A 474 22.96 9.67 -0.26
C ALA A 474 23.57 9.84 -1.67
N ALA A 475 23.99 8.74 -2.30
CA ALA A 475 24.57 8.77 -3.64
C ALA A 475 23.61 9.27 -4.74
N ASP A 476 22.28 9.21 -4.51
CA ASP A 476 21.28 9.72 -5.47
C ASP A 476 21.08 11.24 -5.36
N VAL A 477 21.65 11.89 -4.35
CA VAL A 477 21.39 13.30 -4.02
C VAL A 477 22.25 14.20 -4.89
N VAL A 478 21.65 14.74 -5.96
CA VAL A 478 22.27 15.72 -6.86
C VAL A 478 21.57 17.07 -6.75
N ARG A 479 22.22 18.15 -7.18
CA ARG A 479 21.55 19.44 -7.34
C ARG A 479 20.55 19.34 -8.49
N GLU A 480 19.28 19.52 -8.19
CA GLU A 480 18.24 19.51 -9.22
C GLU A 480 18.09 20.91 -9.84
N GLU A 481 18.07 20.97 -11.17
CA GLU A 481 17.72 22.19 -11.92
C GLU A 481 16.45 21.91 -12.73
N PRO A 482 15.46 22.84 -12.73
CA PRO A 482 14.26 22.66 -13.54
C PRO A 482 14.63 22.57 -15.02
N VAL A 483 14.15 21.53 -15.69
CA VAL A 483 14.24 21.44 -17.15
C VAL A 483 13.08 22.19 -17.81
N ASP A 484 13.33 22.73 -19.01
CA ASP A 484 12.25 23.20 -19.88
C ASP A 484 11.39 21.99 -20.28
N PRO A 485 10.06 21.99 -20.03
CA PRO A 485 9.17 20.87 -20.32
C PRO A 485 9.05 20.53 -21.81
N THR A 486 9.41 21.43 -22.73
CA THR A 486 9.35 21.27 -24.19
C THR A 486 10.62 20.69 -24.83
N ALA A 487 11.74 20.69 -24.10
CA ALA A 487 13.06 20.29 -24.61
C ALA A 487 13.29 18.78 -24.80
#